data_AF-R0FSR2-F1
#
_entry.id   AF-R0FSR2-F1
#
_cell.length_a   1.000
_cell.length_b   1.000
_cell.length_c   1.000
_cell.angle_alpha   90.00
_cell.angle_beta   90.00
_cell.angle_gamma   90.00
#
_symmetry.space_group_name_H-M   'P 1'
#
loop_
_entity.id
_entity.type
_entity.pdbx_description
1 polymer ?
#
loop_
_entity_poly.entity_id
_entity_poly.type
_entity_poly.pdbx_seq_one_letter_code
_entity_poly.pdbx_strand_id
1 'polypeptide(L)' 'YDSTQTKRGAAALARLKVFEGVPTPYDKVKRMVIHDALKFGLRLQAGHKYCLLDRLSSEVGWNHYDTIK' A
#
# COMPACT_ATOMS: atom_id res chain seq x y z
N TYR A 1 -20.26 5.23 -12.23
CA TYR A 1 -20.90 5.30 -10.90
C TYR A 1 -19.83 5.00 -9.87
N ASP A 2 -19.55 5.96 -8.99
CA ASP A 2 -18.50 5.84 -7.98
C ASP A 2 -18.96 4.87 -6.89
N SER A 3 -18.30 3.71 -6.82
CA SER A 3 -18.65 2.63 -5.91
C SER A 3 -18.58 3.06 -4.44
N THR A 4 -17.80 4.10 -4.12
CA THR A 4 -17.65 4.65 -2.77
C THR A 4 -18.88 5.42 -2.28
N GLN A 5 -19.72 5.92 -3.18
CA GLN A 5 -20.90 6.72 -2.84
C GLN A 5 -22.07 5.89 -2.29
N THR A 6 -22.04 4.58 -2.51
CA THR A 6 -23.05 3.68 -1.93
C THR A 6 -22.81 3.47 -0.44
N LYS A 7 -23.87 3.30 0.36
CA LYS A 7 -23.75 2.90 1.77
C LYS A 7 -22.87 1.66 1.97
N ARG A 8 -22.93 0.71 1.01
CA ARG A 8 -22.07 -0.49 0.99
C ARG A 8 -20.60 -0.16 0.75
N GLY A 9 -20.31 0.74 -0.20
CA GLY A 9 -18.96 1.18 -0.51
C GLY A 9 -18.31 1.93 0.64
N ALA A 10 -19.03 2.86 1.25
CA ALA A 10 -18.58 3.57 2.45
C ALA A 10 -18.28 2.61 3.61
N ALA A 11 -19.14 1.61 3.84
CA ALA A 11 -18.90 0.59 4.87
C ALA A 11 -17.70 -0.31 4.56
N ALA A 12 -17.39 -0.57 3.28
CA ALA A 12 -16.20 -1.32 2.90
C ALA A 12 -14.92 -0.53 3.16
N LEU A 13 -14.89 0.76 2.82
CA LEU A 13 -13.74 1.63 3.10
C LEU A 13 -13.50 1.80 4.59
N ALA A 14 -14.55 1.88 5.41
CA ALA A 14 -14.43 1.97 6.86
C ALA A 14 -13.75 0.74 7.50
N ARG A 15 -13.74 -0.42 6.83
CA ARG A 15 -13.05 -1.64 7.32
C ARG A 15 -11.57 -1.67 6.96
N LEU A 16 -11.16 -0.95 5.91
CA LEU A 16 -9.79 -0.93 5.45
C LEU A 16 -8.96 0.04 6.30
N LYS A 17 -7.82 -0.43 6.81
CA LYS A 17 -6.82 0.39 7.50
C LYS A 17 -5.50 0.26 6.76
N VAL A 18 -4.86 1.38 6.44
CA VAL A 18 -3.58 1.45 5.72
C VAL A 18 -2.63 2.31 6.52
N PHE A 19 -1.40 1.85 6.65
CA PHE A 19 -0.33 2.53 7.38
C PHE A 19 0.94 2.48 6.52
N GLU A 20 1.76 3.53 6.62
CA GLU A 20 3.13 3.53 6.11
C GLU A 20 4.06 3.03 7.22
N GLY A 21 4.90 2.06 6.92
CA GLY A 21 5.64 1.29 7.93
C GLY A 21 4.76 0.26 8.66
N VAL A 22 5.23 -0.20 9.82
CA VAL A 22 4.52 -1.21 10.63
C VAL A 22 4.40 -0.74 12.07
N PRO A 23 3.30 -0.05 12.44
CA PRO A 23 3.12 0.45 13.79
C PRO A 23 2.83 -0.69 14.78
N THR A 24 3.21 -0.51 16.04
CA THR A 24 2.75 -1.35 17.15
C THR A 24 1.22 -1.25 17.27
N PRO A 25 0.44 -2.34 17.41
CA PRO A 25 0.81 -3.73 17.70
C PRO A 25 0.91 -4.67 16.47
N TYR A 26 0.85 -4.13 15.24
CA TYR A 26 0.85 -4.91 14.01
C TYR A 26 2.23 -5.48 13.66
N ASP A 27 3.28 -4.99 14.31
CA ASP A 27 4.65 -5.50 14.26
C ASP A 27 4.75 -6.96 14.72
N LYS A 28 3.95 -7.35 15.73
CA LYS A 28 3.94 -8.70 16.31
C LYS A 28 3.02 -9.67 15.58
N VAL A 29 2.16 -9.19 14.69
CA VAL A 29 1.22 -10.03 13.94
C VAL A 29 1.91 -10.53 12.66
N LYS A 30 1.70 -11.81 12.32
CA LYS A 30 2.24 -12.37 11.07
C LYS A 30 1.70 -11.60 9.86
N ARG A 31 2.60 -11.04 9.07
CA ARG A 31 2.27 -10.35 7.82
C ARG A 31 1.89 -11.37 6.75
N MET A 32 0.74 -11.15 6.14
CA MET A 32 0.26 -11.98 5.04
C MET A 32 0.64 -11.33 3.71
N VAL A 33 1.03 -12.17 2.74
CA VAL A 33 1.41 -11.74 1.40
C VAL A 33 0.39 -12.27 0.41
N ILE A 34 -0.13 -11.39 -0.44
CA ILE A 34 -1.00 -11.77 -1.55
C ILE A 34 -0.08 -12.05 -2.75
N HIS A 35 0.10 -13.33 -3.07
CA HIS A 35 1.01 -13.77 -4.14
C HIS A 35 0.70 -13.12 -5.50
N ASP A 36 -0.59 -12.95 -5.80
CA ASP A 36 -1.06 -12.33 -7.04
C ASP A 36 -0.76 -10.83 -7.15
N ALA A 37 -0.39 -10.16 -6.05
CA ALA A 37 -0.02 -8.75 -6.04
C ALA A 37 1.51 -8.55 -6.06
N LEU A 38 2.29 -9.64 -6.09
CA LEU A 38 3.75 -9.55 -6.09
C LEU A 38 4.28 -9.07 -7.43
N LYS A 39 5.21 -8.11 -7.35
CA LYS A 39 5.94 -7.60 -8.50
C LYS A 39 6.80 -8.68 -9.17
N PHE A 40 7.59 -9.39 -8.37
CA PHE A 40 8.56 -10.37 -8.87
C PHE A 40 7.84 -11.63 -9.34
N GLY A 41 8.05 -12.02 -10.60
CA GLY A 41 7.67 -13.32 -11.15
C GLY A 41 6.23 -13.45 -11.67
N LEU A 42 5.24 -12.69 -11.18
CA LEU A 42 3.84 -12.83 -11.63
C LEU A 42 3.28 -11.64 -12.42
N ARG A 43 3.55 -10.40 -12.00
CA ARG A 43 2.89 -9.22 -12.60
C ARG A 43 3.79 -8.36 -13.48
N LEU A 44 5.09 -8.31 -13.19
CA LEU A 44 6.04 -7.49 -13.94
C LEU A 44 7.13 -8.36 -14.57
N GLN A 45 7.29 -8.26 -15.88
CA GLN A 45 8.36 -8.92 -16.62
C GLN A 45 9.73 -8.32 -16.26
N ALA A 46 10.77 -9.16 -16.31
CA ALA A 46 12.14 -8.71 -16.08
C ALA A 46 12.53 -7.64 -17.13
N GLY A 47 13.22 -6.58 -16.69
CA GLY A 47 13.62 -5.47 -17.57
C GLY A 47 12.62 -4.32 -17.67
N HIS A 48 11.38 -4.47 -17.19
CA HIS A 48 10.41 -3.38 -17.18
C HIS A 48 10.67 -2.39 -16.04
N LYS A 49 10.56 -1.09 -16.35
CA LYS A 49 10.72 -0.01 -15.36
C LYS A 49 9.56 -0.02 -14.36
N TYR A 50 9.87 0.30 -13.12
CA TYR A 50 8.89 0.45 -12.04
C TYR A 50 9.30 1.63 -11.15
N CYS A 51 8.35 2.20 -10.44
CA CYS A 51 8.60 3.18 -9.39
C CYS A 51 8.29 2.55 -8.02
N LEU A 52 9.01 3.01 -7.00
CA LEU A 52 8.66 2.74 -5.62
C LEU A 52 7.76 3.88 -5.16
N LEU A 53 6.62 3.54 -4.56
CA LEU A 53 5.67 4.54 -4.05
C LEU A 53 6.37 5.47 -3.05
N ASP A 54 7.22 4.91 -2.19
CA ASP A 54 8.05 5.63 -1.22
C ASP A 54 8.83 6.80 -1.85
N ARG A 55 9.56 6.53 -2.94
CA ARG A 55 10.32 7.56 -3.68
C ARG A 55 9.39 8.58 -4.34
N LEU A 56 8.33 8.13 -5.00
CA LEU A 56 7.37 9.03 -5.65
C LEU A 56 6.74 9.99 -4.63
N SER A 57 6.33 9.48 -3.47
CA SER A 57 5.73 10.28 -2.40
C SER A 57 6.70 11.35 -1.89
N SER A 58 8.00 11.01 -1.75
CA SER A 58 9.02 12.00 -1.36
C SER A 58 9.18 13.13 -2.41
N GLU A 59 9.14 12.79 -3.70
CA GLU A 59 9.25 13.76 -4.81
C GLU A 59 8.02 14.69 -4.88
N VAL A 60 6.85 14.23 -4.41
CA VAL A 60 5.59 15.00 -4.37
C VAL A 60 5.43 15.82 -3.06
N GLY A 61 6.43 15.79 -2.17
CA GLY A 61 6.46 16.60 -0.95
C GLY A 61 5.89 15.92 0.30
N TRP A 62 5.82 14.58 0.31
CA TRP A 62 5.52 13.84 1.54
C TRP A 62 6.77 13.75 2.42
N ASN A 63 6.78 14.51 3.52
CA ASN A 63 7.96 14.74 4.36
C ASN A 63 8.23 13.67 5.43
N HIS A 64 7.39 12.63 5.53
CA HIS A 64 7.54 11.60 6.57
C HIS A 64 8.45 10.43 6.14
N TYR A 65 9.03 10.53 4.94
CA TYR A 65 9.93 9.54 4.36
C TYR A 65 11.05 9.10 5.34
N ASP A 66 11.79 10.05 5.92
CA ASP A 66 12.91 9.76 6.82
C ASP A 66 12.47 9.25 8.20
N THR A 67 11.23 9.51 8.60
CA THR A 67 10.70 9.08 9.92
C THR A 67 10.26 7.61 9.91
N ILE A 68 9.93 7.08 8.73
CA ILE A 68 9.34 5.74 8.58
C ILE A 68 10.41 4.70 8.18
N LYS A 69 11.55 5.17 7.66
CA LYS A 69 12.65 4.35 7.17
C LYS A 69 13.43 3.63 8.27
#